data_AF-A0A3C1VN29-F1
#
_entry.id   AF-A0A3C1VN29-F1
#
_cell.length_a   1.000
_cell.length_b   1.000
_cell.length_c   1.000
_cell.angle_alpha   90.00
_cell.angle_beta   90.00
_cell.angle_gamma   90.00
#
_symmetry.space_group_name_H-M   'P 1'
#
loop_
_entity.id
_entity.type
_entity.pdbx_description
1 polymer ?
#
loop_
_entity_poly.entity_id
_entity_poly.type
_entity_poly.pdbx_seq_one_letter_code
_entity_poly.pdbx_strand_id
1 'polypeptide(L)' 'MIADEDGALCEAFGVWQLKSRNGEDKMGIVRSTFIINPDGDILNSWDKVAVGGHVDEVLEAVQAL' A
#
# COMPACT_ATOMS: atom_id res chain seq x y z
N MET A 1 8.01 -7.68 9.55
CA MET A 1 7.81 -6.23 9.58
C MET A 1 9.14 -5.58 9.25
N ILE A 2 9.14 -4.60 8.35
CA ILE A 2 10.31 -3.79 8.02
C ILE A 2 10.18 -2.47 8.78
N ALA A 3 11.28 -1.96 9.32
CA ALA A 3 11.36 -0.62 9.87
C ALA A 3 11.87 0.32 8.77
N ASP A 4 10.98 1.15 8.22
CA ASP A 4 11.27 2.16 7.20
C ASP A 4 11.43 3.53 7.88
N GLU A 5 12.49 3.69 8.67
CA GLU A 5 12.67 4.85 9.56
C GLU A 5 12.88 6.16 8.79
N ASP A 6 13.54 6.09 7.64
CA ASP A 6 13.79 7.24 6.75
C ASP A 6 12.65 7.47 5.74
N GLY A 7 11.70 6.54 5.64
CA GLY A 7 10.56 6.63 4.73
C GLY A 7 10.88 6.31 3.27
N ALA A 8 12.08 5.80 2.95
CA ALA A 8 12.51 5.59 1.58
C ALA A 8 11.60 4.61 0.83
N LEU A 9 11.14 3.54 1.49
CA LEU A 9 10.18 2.61 0.88
C LEU A 9 8.81 3.28 0.73
N CYS A 10 8.35 4.03 1.74
CA CYS A 10 7.07 4.73 1.65
C CYS A 10 7.02 5.73 0.48
N GLU A 11 8.13 6.42 0.21
CA GLU A 11 8.28 7.30 -0.94
C GLU A 11 8.36 6.52 -2.26
N ALA A 12 9.17 5.47 -2.33
CA ALA A 12 9.34 4.65 -3.53
C ALA A 12 8.03 3.99 -3.99
N PHE A 13 7.20 3.53 -3.04
CA PHE A 13 5.89 2.96 -3.31
C PHE A 13 4.78 4.02 -3.43
N GLY A 14 5.09 5.31 -3.28
CA GLY A 14 4.14 6.41 -3.41
C GLY A 14 3.03 6.40 -2.35
N VAL A 15 3.23 5.72 -1.22
CA VAL A 15 2.23 5.60 -0.14
C VAL A 15 2.28 6.77 0.84
N TRP A 16 3.34 7.57 0.81
CA TRP A 16 3.41 8.85 1.52
C TRP A 16 2.62 9.93 0.75
N GLN A 17 1.37 10.17 1.17
CA GLN A 17 0.44 11.03 0.43
C GLN A 17 -0.17 12.09 1.33
N LEU A 18 -0.67 13.17 0.71
CA LEU A 18 -1.42 14.21 1.41
C LEU A 18 -2.81 13.67 1.78
N LYS A 19 -3.15 13.74 3.07
CA LYS A 19 -4.45 13.33 3.60
C LYS A 19 -5.16 14.55 4.14
N SER A 20 -6.33 14.86 3.57
CA SER A 20 -7.22 15.88 4.10
C SER A 20 -8.17 15.27 5.11
N ARG A 21 -8.16 15.77 6.34
CA ARG A 21 -9.14 15.39 7.36
C ARG A 21 -9.61 16.63 8.08
N ASN A 22 -10.92 16.87 8.03
CA ASN A 22 -11.57 18.01 8.70
C ASN A 22 -10.97 19.38 8.30
N GLY A 23 -10.56 19.55 7.03
CA GLY A 23 -9.99 20.79 6.53
C GLY A 23 -8.51 21.01 6.88
N GLU A 24 -7.86 20.04 7.54
CA GLU A 24 -6.42 20.03 7.72
C GLU A 24 -5.78 19.03 6.75
N ASP A 25 -4.81 19.50 5.97
CA ASP A 25 -4.01 18.67 5.09
C ASP A 25 -2.71 18.30 5.79
N LYS A 26 -2.49 16.99 5.97
CA LYS A 26 -1.27 16.44 6.58
C LYS A 26 -0.75 15.29 5.75
N MET A 27 0.56 15.22 5.58
CA MET A 27 1.18 14.05 4.98
C MET A 27 1.03 12.85 5.91
N GLY A 28 0.79 11.67 5.33
CA GLY A 28 0.66 10.44 6.08
C GLY A 28 0.72 9.23 5.18
N ILE A 29 1.02 8.09 5.78
CA ILE A 29 0.98 6.81 5.07
C ILE A 29 -0.49 6.49 4.72
N VAL A 30 -0.75 6.23 3.45
CA VAL A 30 -1.98 5.61 2.97
C VAL A 30 -1.79 4.10 3.02
N ARG A 31 -2.74 3.39 3.65
CA ARG A 31 -2.66 1.93 3.71
C ARG A 31 -2.82 1.40 2.30
N SER A 32 -1.77 0.75 1.82
CA SER A 32 -1.72 0.14 0.50
C SER A 32 -1.15 -1.27 0.59
N THR A 33 -1.39 -2.06 -0.45
CA THR A 33 -0.83 -3.42 -0.59
C THR A 33 -0.42 -3.62 -2.03
N PHE A 34 0.69 -4.32 -2.24
CA PHE A 34 1.26 -4.60 -3.55
C PHE A 34 1.57 -6.08 -3.66
N ILE A 35 1.33 -6.67 -4.83
CA ILE A 35 1.85 -7.99 -5.19
C ILE A 35 2.97 -7.76 -6.21
N ILE A 36 4.14 -8.32 -5.93
CA ILE A 36 5.34 -8.15 -6.75
C ILE A 36 5.80 -9.54 -7.21
N ASN A 37 6.10 -9.69 -8.50
CA ASN A 37 6.59 -10.95 -9.07
C ASN A 37 8.10 -11.16 -8.78
N PRO A 38 8.68 -12.34 -9.09
CA PRO A 38 10.10 -12.59 -8.90
C PRO A 38 11.05 -11.68 -9.72
N ASP A 39 10.56 -11.12 -10.83
CA ASP A 39 11.31 -10.19 -11.69
C ASP A 39 11.31 -8.75 -11.15
N GLY A 40 10.51 -8.47 -10.11
CA GLY A 40 10.39 -7.17 -9.46
C GLY A 40 9.25 -6.29 -9.97
N ASP A 41 8.40 -6.79 -10.87
CA ASP A 41 7.24 -6.06 -11.38
C ASP A 41 6.07 -6.10 -10.39
N ILE A 42 5.41 -4.96 -10.23
CA ILE A 42 4.15 -4.88 -9.50
C ILE A 42 3.04 -5.44 -10.38
N LEU A 43 2.47 -6.59 -9.97
CA LEU A 43 1.37 -7.23 -10.67
C LEU A 43 0.02 -6.60 -10.30
N ASN A 44 -0.19 -6.35 -9.00
CA ASN A 44 -1.38 -5.70 -8.47
C ASN A 44 -1.03 -4.68 -7.38
N SER A 45 -1.86 -3.65 -7.24
CA SER A 45 -1.76 -2.63 -6.20
C SER A 45 -3.16 -2.22 -5.70
N TRP A 46 -3.29 -2.07 -4.39
CA TRP A 46 -4.48 -1.52 -3.73
C TRP A 46 -4.09 -0.31 -2.92
N ASP A 47 -4.81 0.80 -3.10
CA ASP A 47 -4.67 2.03 -2.32
C ASP A 47 -5.88 2.29 -1.43
N LYS A 48 -5.67 3.04 -0.34
CA LYS A 48 -6.72 3.44 0.61
C LYS A 48 -7.51 2.24 1.15
N VAL A 49 -6.80 1.17 1.44
CA VAL A 49 -7.34 -0.13 1.85
C VAL A 49 -8.20 -0.04 3.12
N ALA A 50 -9.43 -0.53 3.02
CA ALA A 50 -10.26 -0.86 4.17
C ALA A 50 -9.85 -2.25 4.72
N VAL A 51 -9.85 -2.44 6.04
CA VAL A 51 -9.33 -3.70 6.64
C VAL A 51 -10.23 -4.91 6.35
N GLY A 52 -11.55 -4.71 6.37
CA GLY A 52 -12.50 -5.82 6.27
C GLY A 52 -12.42 -6.50 4.90
N GLY A 53 -12.15 -7.80 4.87
CA GLY A 53 -12.10 -8.62 3.65
C GLY A 53 -10.84 -8.47 2.80
N HIS A 54 -9.98 -7.47 3.07
CA HIS A 54 -8.82 -7.18 2.22
C HIS A 54 -7.80 -8.32 2.16
N VAL A 55 -7.61 -9.05 3.26
CA VAL A 55 -6.65 -10.17 3.27
C VAL A 55 -7.14 -11.30 2.38
N ASP A 56 -8.45 -11.59 2.37
CA ASP A 56 -9.04 -12.61 1.52
C ASP A 56 -8.96 -12.20 0.05
N GLU A 57 -9.25 -10.93 -0.27
CA GLU A 57 -9.10 -10.36 -1.62
C GLU A 57 -7.65 -10.48 -2.14
N VAL A 58 -6.66 -10.16 -1.31
CA VAL A 58 -5.25 -10.29 -1.69
C VAL A 58 -4.87 -11.75 -1.90
N LEU A 59 -5.36 -12.68 -1.06
CA LEU A 59 -5.10 -14.10 -1.22
C LEU A 59 -5.70 -14.64 -2.53
N GLU A 60 -6.96 -14.30 -2.84
CA GLU A 60 -7.62 -14.69 -4.10
C GLU A 60 -6.86 -14.14 -5.30
N ALA A 61 -6.41 -12.88 -5.24
CA ALA A 61 -5.62 -12.27 -6.30
C ALA A 61 -4.30 -13.01 -6.53
N VAL A 62 -3.57 -13.37 -5.47
CA VAL A 62 -2.32 -14.15 -5.59
C VAL A 62 -2.58 -15.54 -6.18
N GLN A 63 -3.68 -16.20 -5.82
CA GLN A 63 -4.02 -17.54 -6.32
C GLN A 63 -4.42 -17.55 -7.81
N ALA A 64 -4.83 -16.41 -8.35
CA ALA A 64 -5.25 -16.25 -9.74
C ALA A 64 -4.11 -15.85 -10.70
N LEU A 65 -2.90 -15.63 -10.18
CA LEU A 65 -1.68 -15.35 -10.96
C LEU A 65 -1.09 -16.63 -11.57
#